data_AF-A0A485CXI8-F1
#
_entry.id   AF-A0A485CXI8-F1
#
_cell.length_a   1.000
_cell.length_b   1.000
_cell.length_c   1.000
_cell.angle_alpha   90.00
_cell.angle_beta   90.00
_cell.angle_gamma   90.00
#
_symmetry.space_group_name_H-M   'P 1'
#
loop_
_entity.id
_entity.type
_entity.pdbx_description
1 polymer ?
#
loop_
_entity_poly.entity_id
_entity_poly.type
_entity_poly.pdbx_seq_one_letter_code
_entity_poly.pdbx_strand_id
1 'polypeptide(L)'
;MLYKGDNLYLDWLEDGIAELVFDAPGSVNKLDTATVASLGHALDVLEKQTDLKGLLLRSEKAAFIVGADITEFLSLFLVPQEQLSQWLHFANSVFNRLEDLPVPTVSAVNGYALGGGLRVRAGNGLSSGYAGPAHRPAGN
;
A
#
# COMPACT_ATOMS: atom_id res chain seq x y z
N MET A 1 16.42 5.95 -6.53
CA MET A 1 15.72 4.91 -5.73
C MET A 1 16.06 5.02 -4.26
N LEU A 2 15.05 5.27 -3.43
CA LEU A 2 15.12 5.53 -1.98
C LEU A 2 15.02 4.25 -1.14
N TYR A 3 14.17 3.31 -1.55
CA TYR A 3 14.00 2.02 -0.90
C TYR A 3 13.61 0.96 -1.94
N LYS A 4 14.10 -0.27 -1.77
CA LYS A 4 13.72 -1.41 -2.61
C LYS A 4 13.53 -2.63 -1.72
N GLY A 5 12.30 -3.12 -1.66
CA GLY A 5 11.96 -4.43 -1.11
C GLY A 5 11.52 -5.38 -2.22
N ASP A 6 11.14 -6.59 -1.82
CA ASP A 6 10.62 -7.60 -2.73
C ASP A 6 9.22 -7.24 -3.25
N ASN A 7 8.40 -6.61 -2.41
CA ASN A 7 6.97 -6.38 -2.69
C ASN A 7 6.63 -4.94 -3.10
N LEU A 8 7.51 -3.99 -2.79
CA LEU A 8 7.34 -2.59 -3.11
C LEU A 8 8.68 -1.88 -3.21
N TYR A 9 8.67 -0.74 -3.87
CA TYR A 9 9.83 0.14 -3.96
C TYR A 9 9.42 1.60 -3.83
N LEU A 10 10.40 2.43 -3.54
CA LEU A 10 10.26 3.87 -3.33
C LEU A 10 11.30 4.60 -4.17
N ASP A 11 10.87 5.55 -4.99
CA ASP A 11 11.77 6.43 -5.73
C ASP A 11 11.31 7.89 -5.67
N TRP A 12 12.19 8.79 -6.10
CA TRP A 12 11.80 10.15 -6.43
C TRP A 12 11.15 10.17 -7.80
N LEU A 13 10.02 10.87 -7.90
CA LEU A 13 9.42 11.23 -9.17
C LEU A 13 10.05 12.54 -9.65
N GLU A 14 9.53 13.69 -9.19
CA GLU A 14 10.01 15.03 -9.55
C GLU A 14 9.73 16.04 -8.42
N ASP A 15 10.50 17.13 -8.35
CA ASP A 15 10.25 18.31 -7.50
C ASP A 15 9.99 18.08 -5.99
N GLY A 16 10.51 16.98 -5.43
CA GLY A 16 10.30 16.59 -4.04
C GLY A 16 9.07 15.71 -3.82
N ILE A 17 8.49 15.16 -4.88
CA ILE A 17 7.43 14.15 -4.83
C ILE A 17 8.10 12.77 -4.86
N ALA A 18 7.84 11.96 -3.84
CA ALA A 18 8.24 10.55 -3.84
C ALA A 18 7.10 9.69 -4.41
N GLU A 19 7.46 8.61 -5.09
CA GLU A 19 6.53 7.57 -5.51
C GLU A 19 6.80 6.24 -4.79
N LEU A 20 5.78 5.73 -4.11
CA LEU A 20 5.75 4.40 -3.52
C LEU A 20 4.95 3.48 -4.42
N VAL A 21 5.60 2.42 -4.89
CA VAL A 21 5.06 1.55 -5.92
C VAL A 21 4.95 0.13 -5.40
N PHE A 22 3.73 -0.40 -5.39
CA PHE A 22 3.47 -1.80 -5.09
C PHE A 22 3.71 -2.67 -6.34
N ASP A 23 4.68 -3.58 -6.24
CA ASP A 23 5.09 -4.47 -7.31
C ASP A 23 5.56 -5.82 -6.73
N ALA A 24 4.61 -6.58 -6.20
CA ALA A 24 4.88 -7.88 -5.62
C ALA A 24 5.22 -8.95 -6.69
N PRO A 25 6.03 -9.97 -6.34
CA PRO A 25 6.23 -11.12 -7.20
C PRO A 25 4.89 -11.84 -7.41
N GLY A 26 4.45 -11.95 -8.66
CA GLY A 26 3.16 -12.55 -9.03
C GLY A 26 2.24 -11.60 -9.79
N SER A 27 0.96 -11.97 -9.86
CA SER A 27 -0.05 -11.28 -10.68
C SER A 27 -0.83 -10.17 -9.95
N VAL A 28 -0.79 -10.14 -8.63
CA VAL A 28 -1.55 -9.19 -7.79
C VAL A 28 -0.74 -8.76 -6.57
N ASN A 29 -0.97 -7.53 -6.11
CA ASN A 29 -0.42 -7.06 -4.83
C ASN A 29 -1.37 -7.39 -3.68
N LYS A 30 -0.80 -7.83 -2.56
CA LYS A 30 -1.51 -8.17 -1.34
C LYS A 30 -0.84 -7.49 -0.15
N LEU A 31 -1.56 -7.32 0.95
CA LEU A 31 -1.03 -6.88 2.23
C LEU A 31 -0.76 -8.10 3.12
N ASP A 32 0.27 -8.85 2.75
CA ASP A 32 0.85 -9.88 3.62
C ASP A 32 1.77 -9.25 4.68
N THR A 33 2.20 -10.06 5.64
CA THR A 33 3.10 -9.64 6.73
C THR A 33 4.37 -8.98 6.21
N ALA A 34 4.96 -9.51 5.13
CA ALA A 34 6.17 -8.99 4.51
C ALA A 34 5.95 -7.61 3.87
N THR A 35 4.81 -7.40 3.20
CA THR A 35 4.45 -6.14 2.55
C THR A 35 4.20 -5.05 3.59
N VAL A 36 3.53 -5.37 4.70
CA VAL A 36 3.31 -4.41 5.79
C VAL A 36 4.64 -4.00 6.43
N ALA A 37 5.54 -4.95 6.69
CA ALA A 37 6.87 -4.64 7.20
C ALA A 37 7.70 -3.81 6.20
N SER A 38 7.64 -4.15 4.92
CA SER A 38 8.32 -3.42 3.84
C SER A 38 7.80 -1.98 3.71
N LEU A 39 6.49 -1.78 3.87
CA LEU A 39 5.88 -0.45 3.91
C LEU A 39 6.38 0.35 5.11
N GLY A 40 6.47 -0.27 6.29
CA GLY A 40 7.05 0.36 7.47
C GLY A 40 8.49 0.86 7.23
N HIS A 41 9.34 0.05 6.60
CA HIS A 41 10.70 0.47 6.25
C HIS A 41 10.74 1.60 5.20
N ALA A 42 9.83 1.58 4.21
CA ALA A 42 9.72 2.67 3.24
C ALA A 42 9.31 3.98 3.92
N LEU A 43 8.40 3.93 4.89
CA LEU A 43 8.00 5.09 5.70
C LEU A 43 9.17 5.59 6.58
N ASP A 44 9.96 4.71 7.18
CA ASP A 44 11.16 5.10 7.94
C ASP A 44 12.16 5.91 7.08
N VAL A 45 12.22 5.62 5.77
CA VAL A 45 13.06 6.38 4.82
C VAL A 45 12.43 7.72 4.50
N LEU A 46 11.11 7.77 4.25
CA LEU A 46 10.37 9.00 3.92
C LEU A 46 10.37 10.01 5.06
N GLU A 47 10.16 9.56 6.29
CA GLU A 47 10.14 10.43 7.47
C GLU A 47 11.47 11.14 7.73
N LYS A 48 12.57 10.64 7.15
CA LYS A 48 13.90 11.26 7.26
C LYS A 48 14.20 12.23 6.11
N GLN A 49 13.36 12.32 5.09
CA GLN A 49 13.57 13.22 3.96
C GLN A 49 12.99 14.60 4.25
N THR A 50 13.86 15.61 4.37
CA THR A 50 13.45 17.01 4.56
C THR A 50 12.87 17.64 3.30
N ASP A 51 13.22 17.10 2.14
CA ASP A 51 12.87 17.67 0.83
C ASP A 51 11.56 17.09 0.30
N LEU A 52 10.93 16.16 1.05
CA LEU A 52 9.66 15.55 0.70
C LEU A 52 8.54 16.59 0.77
N LYS A 53 7.84 16.77 -0.35
CA LYS A 53 6.69 17.67 -0.49
C LYS A 53 5.38 16.94 -0.78
N GLY A 54 5.45 15.67 -1.16
CA GLY A 54 4.27 14.85 -1.42
C GLY A 54 4.64 13.40 -1.69
N LEU A 55 3.66 12.52 -1.50
CA LEU A 55 3.79 11.08 -1.71
C LEU A 55 2.72 10.59 -2.69
N LEU A 56 3.14 9.90 -3.76
CA LEU A 56 2.26 9.20 -4.68
C LEU A 56 2.33 7.69 -4.43
N LEU A 57 1.20 7.04 -4.17
CA LEU A 57 1.10 5.59 -4.09
C LEU A 57 0.47 5.06 -5.38
N ARG A 58 1.12 4.08 -6.01
CA ARG A 58 0.62 3.43 -7.23
C ARG A 58 0.95 1.93 -7.25
N SER A 59 0.35 1.21 -8.19
CA SER A 59 0.61 -0.21 -8.42
C SER A 59 1.10 -0.44 -9.85
N GLU A 60 2.06 -1.34 -10.03
CA GLU A 60 2.52 -1.84 -11.34
C GLU A 60 1.66 -3.00 -11.87
N LYS A 61 0.75 -3.51 -11.05
CA LYS A 61 -0.15 -4.61 -11.44
C LYS A 61 -1.47 -4.06 -11.97
N ALA A 62 -2.24 -4.88 -12.68
CA ALA A 62 -3.56 -4.49 -13.19
C ALA A 62 -4.57 -4.09 -12.08
N ALA A 63 -4.39 -4.64 -10.88
CA ALA A 63 -5.11 -4.25 -9.67
C ALA A 63 -4.18 -3.48 -8.72
N PHE A 64 -4.76 -2.62 -7.89
CA PHE A 64 -4.01 -1.84 -6.91
C PHE A 64 -3.51 -2.74 -5.78
N ILE A 65 -4.42 -3.19 -4.90
CA ILE A 65 -4.18 -4.12 -3.79
C ILE A 65 -5.45 -4.93 -3.56
N VAL A 66 -5.37 -6.26 -3.63
CA VAL A 66 -6.56 -7.13 -3.55
C VAL A 66 -6.98 -7.51 -2.13
N GLY A 67 -6.29 -7.00 -1.12
CA GLY A 67 -6.56 -7.24 0.30
C GLY A 67 -5.40 -7.92 1.03
N ALA A 68 -5.67 -8.44 2.23
CA ALA A 68 -4.70 -9.24 2.98
C ALA A 68 -4.55 -10.64 2.36
N ASP A 69 -3.41 -11.29 2.57
CA ASP A 69 -3.26 -12.67 2.10
C ASP A 69 -4.06 -13.64 2.98
N ILE A 70 -5.08 -14.26 2.37
CA ILE A 70 -5.96 -15.23 3.04
C ILE A 70 -5.16 -16.44 3.55
N THR A 71 -4.08 -16.82 2.86
CA THR A 71 -3.26 -17.97 3.28
C THR A 71 -2.55 -17.69 4.60
N GLU A 72 -2.07 -16.47 4.82
CA GLU A 72 -1.50 -16.06 6.11
C GLU A 72 -2.58 -15.86 7.16
N PHE A 73 -3.76 -15.37 6.77
CA PHE A 73 -4.88 -15.13 7.67
C PHE A 73 -5.30 -16.37 8.46
N LEU A 74 -5.28 -17.55 7.82
CA LEU A 74 -5.57 -18.82 8.50
C LEU A 74 -4.53 -19.17 9.56
N SER A 75 -3.25 -18.93 9.28
CA SER A 75 -2.16 -19.14 10.25
C SER A 75 -2.20 -18.12 11.39
N LEU A 76 -2.62 -16.88 11.11
CA LEU A 76 -2.78 -15.83 12.11
C LEU A 76 -3.90 -16.12 13.12
N PHE A 77 -4.91 -16.92 12.76
CA PHE A 77 -5.93 -17.35 13.73
C PHE A 77 -5.45 -18.46 14.68
N LEU A 78 -4.30 -19.08 14.39
CA LEU A 78 -3.73 -20.14 15.22
C LEU A 78 -2.70 -19.63 16.22
N VAL A 79 -2.24 -18.37 16.10
CA VAL A 79 -1.30 -17.79 17.05
C VAL A 79 -2.01 -17.33 18.33
N PRO A 80 -1.30 -17.26 19.48
CA PRO A 80 -1.86 -16.72 20.71
C PRO A 80 -2.44 -15.32 20.51
N GLN A 81 -3.56 -15.03 21.19
CA GLN A 81 -4.28 -13.76 21.05
C GLN A 81 -3.40 -12.53 21.31
N GLU A 82 -2.47 -12.61 22.27
CA GLU A 82 -1.53 -11.54 22.58
C GLU A 82 -0.60 -11.24 21.39
N GLN A 83 -0.09 -12.27 20.74
CA GLN A 83 0.79 -12.14 19.57
C GLN A 83 0.03 -11.56 18.37
N LEU A 84 -1.21 -12.02 18.14
CA LEU A 84 -2.07 -11.47 17.11
C LEU A 84 -2.38 -9.98 17.36
N SER A 85 -2.69 -9.63 18.61
CA SER A 85 -2.95 -8.24 19.00
C SER A 85 -1.74 -7.34 18.77
N GLN A 86 -0.55 -7.79 19.17
CA GLN A 86 0.70 -7.06 18.93
C GLN A 86 0.96 -6.84 17.43
N TRP A 87 0.74 -7.87 16.61
CA TRP A 87 0.90 -7.75 15.16
C TRP A 87 -0.13 -6.78 14.55
N LEU A 88 -1.40 -6.84 14.97
CA LEU A 88 -2.42 -5.90 14.52
C LEU A 88 -2.11 -4.46 14.95
N HIS A 89 -1.58 -4.27 16.16
CA HIS A 89 -1.14 -2.95 16.63
C HIS A 89 0.01 -2.42 15.77
N PHE A 90 0.99 -3.25 15.44
CA PHE A 90 2.08 -2.89 14.53
C PHE A 90 1.56 -2.57 13.12
N ALA A 91 0.69 -3.41 12.55
CA ALA A 91 0.15 -3.18 11.22
C ALA A 91 -0.63 -1.86 11.15
N ASN A 92 -1.48 -1.59 12.16
CA ASN A 92 -2.19 -0.31 12.24
C ASN A 92 -1.25 0.88 12.43
N SER A 93 -0.17 0.74 13.21
CA SER A 93 0.77 1.85 13.39
C SER A 93 1.47 2.23 12.09
N VAL A 94 1.78 1.27 11.21
CA VAL A 94 2.31 1.55 9.86
C VAL A 94 1.34 2.37 9.02
N PHE A 95 0.04 2.03 9.01
CA PHE A 95 -0.95 2.81 8.26
C PHE A 95 -1.21 4.18 8.87
N ASN A 96 -1.23 4.28 10.20
CA ASN A 96 -1.37 5.57 10.88
C ASN A 96 -0.18 6.48 10.53
N ARG A 97 1.05 5.95 10.51
CA ARG A 97 2.23 6.72 10.08
C ARG A 97 2.12 7.23 8.66
N LEU A 98 1.61 6.41 7.73
CA LEU A 98 1.35 6.82 6.35
C LEU A 98 0.32 7.97 6.30
N GLU A 99 -0.73 7.91 7.12
CA GLU A 99 -1.75 8.96 7.21
C GLU A 99 -1.22 10.24 7.88
N ASP A 100 -0.37 10.10 8.89
CA ASP A 100 0.21 11.19 9.68
C ASP A 100 1.44 11.85 9.02
N LEU A 101 1.83 11.41 7.82
CA LEU A 101 2.92 12.05 7.09
C LEU A 101 2.62 13.55 6.91
N PRO A 102 3.58 14.45 7.19
CA PRO A 102 3.37 15.90 7.16
C PRO A 102 3.32 16.47 5.73
N VAL A 103 3.02 15.63 4.73
CA VAL A 103 2.97 15.97 3.32
C VAL A 103 1.70 15.40 2.68
N PRO A 104 1.14 16.06 1.65
CA PRO A 104 0.03 15.52 0.88
C PRO A 104 0.35 14.13 0.32
N THR A 105 -0.54 13.18 0.58
CA THR A 105 -0.41 11.80 0.13
C THR A 105 -1.55 11.46 -0.82
N VAL A 106 -1.25 10.92 -1.99
CA VAL A 106 -2.22 10.61 -3.04
C VAL A 106 -2.07 9.16 -3.48
N SER A 107 -3.17 8.42 -3.53
CA SER A 107 -3.19 7.07 -4.11
C SER A 107 -3.78 7.09 -5.52
N ALA A 108 -2.97 6.74 -6.51
CA ALA A 108 -3.39 6.44 -7.87
C ALA A 108 -3.89 4.99 -7.94
N VAL A 109 -5.18 4.82 -7.63
CA VAL A 109 -5.82 3.49 -7.58
C VAL A 109 -6.21 3.06 -8.99
N ASN A 110 -5.58 1.99 -9.47
CA ASN A 110 -5.91 1.32 -10.71
C ASN A 110 -6.59 -0.04 -10.46
N GLY A 111 -7.62 -0.36 -11.22
CA GLY A 111 -8.34 -1.62 -11.09
C GLY A 111 -8.96 -1.84 -9.70
N TYR A 112 -8.75 -3.01 -9.10
CA TYR A 112 -9.36 -3.40 -7.83
C TYR A 112 -8.54 -2.93 -6.62
N ALA A 113 -9.23 -2.30 -5.66
CA ALA A 113 -8.74 -2.03 -4.32
C ALA A 113 -9.74 -2.60 -3.30
N LEU A 114 -9.41 -3.72 -2.68
CA LEU A 114 -10.32 -4.48 -1.82
C LEU A 114 -9.75 -4.64 -0.40
N GLY A 115 -10.64 -4.70 0.60
CA GLY A 115 -10.26 -4.92 2.00
C GLY A 115 -9.25 -3.89 2.51
N GLY A 116 -8.09 -4.36 3.00
CA GLY A 116 -6.99 -3.49 3.47
C GLY A 116 -6.46 -2.52 2.41
N GLY A 117 -6.61 -2.84 1.11
CA GLY A 117 -6.26 -1.93 0.02
C GLY A 117 -7.07 -0.63 0.00
N LEU A 118 -8.28 -0.64 0.59
CA LEU A 118 -9.10 0.56 0.73
C LEU A 118 -8.52 1.53 1.79
N ARG A 119 -7.78 1.04 2.78
CA ARG A 119 -7.13 1.89 3.79
C ARG A 119 -5.99 2.68 3.18
N VAL A 120 -5.22 2.06 2.28
CA VAL A 120 -4.17 2.74 1.51
C VAL A 120 -4.74 3.87 0.65
N ARG A 121 -5.94 3.69 0.07
CA ARG A 121 -6.64 4.74 -0.68
C ARG A 121 -7.02 5.97 0.17
N ALA A 122 -7.24 5.80 1.47
CA ALA A 122 -7.89 6.81 2.31
C ALA A 122 -6.93 7.75 3.06
N GLY A 123 -5.61 7.51 3.04
CA GLY A 123 -4.64 8.35 3.75
C GLY A 123 -4.60 9.79 3.21
N ASN A 124 -5.08 10.74 4.02
CA ASN A 124 -4.97 12.22 3.96
C ASN A 124 -4.91 12.97 2.61
N GLY A 125 -5.34 12.39 1.49
CA GLY A 125 -5.44 13.11 0.21
C GLY A 125 -6.39 12.49 -0.81
N LEU A 126 -6.68 13.30 -1.83
CA LEU A 126 -7.68 13.06 -2.86
C LEU A 126 -7.43 11.73 -3.58
N SER A 127 -8.40 10.80 -3.53
CA SER A 127 -8.36 9.60 -4.37
C SER A 127 -8.84 9.93 -5.79
N SER A 128 -7.94 9.96 -6.77
CA SER A 128 -8.32 9.94 -8.18
C SER A 128 -8.53 8.49 -8.61
N GLY A 129 -9.77 8.00 -8.48
CA GLY A 129 -10.14 6.67 -8.97
C GLY A 129 -10.41 6.74 -10.47
N TYR A 130 -9.54 6.15 -11.28
CA TYR A 130 -9.88 5.91 -12.68
C TYR A 130 -10.73 4.64 -12.76
N ALA A 131 -12.05 4.82 -12.90
CA ALA A 131 -12.93 3.72 -13.29
C ALA A 131 -12.59 3.38 -14.74
N GLY A 132 -11.81 2.31 -14.96
CA GLY A 132 -11.60 1.76 -16.29
C GLY A 132 -12.94 1.48 -16.98
N PRO A 133 -12.98 1.44 -18.33
CA PRO A 133 -14.23 1.24 -19.05
C PRO A 133 -14.90 -0.04 -18.55
N ALA A 134 -16.14 0.09 -18.07
CA ALA A 134 -16.95 -1.04 -17.67
C ALA A 134 -16.96 -2.05 -18.81
N HIS A 135 -16.50 -3.28 -18.53
CA HIS A 135 -16.52 -4.37 -19.48
C HIS A 135 -17.98 -4.59 -19.87
N ARG A 136 -18.40 -4.09 -21.04
CA ARG A 136 -19.72 -4.43 -21.58
C ARG A 136 -19.72 -5.95 -21.78
N PRO A 137 -20.73 -6.68 -21.27
CA PRO A 137 -20.88 -8.07 -21.67
C PRO A 137 -21.04 -8.09 -23.19
N ALA A 138 -20.26 -8.95 -23.86
CA ALA A 138 -20.44 -9.21 -25.28
C ALA A 138 -21.87 -9.73 -25.46
N GLY A 139 -22.70 -8.95 -26.16
CA GLY A 139 -24.03 -9.38 -26.54
C GLY A 139 -23.93 -10.56 -27.48
N ASN A 140 -24.71 -11.60 -27.20
CA ASN A 140 -25.11 -12.64 -28.13
C ASN A 140 -26.62 -12.54 -28.30
#